data_AF-A0A838QSU0-F1
#
_entry.id   AF-A0A838QSU0-F1
#
_cell.length_a   1.000
_cell.length_b   1.000
_cell.length_c   1.000
_cell.angle_alpha   90.00
_cell.angle_beta   90.00
_cell.angle_gamma   90.00
#
_symmetry.space_group_name_H-M   'P 1'
#
loop_
_entity.id
_entity.type
_entity.pdbx_description
1 polymer ?
#
loop_
_entity_poly.entity_id
_entity_poly.type
_entity_poly.pdbx_seq_one_letter_code
_entity_poly.pdbx_strand_id
1 'polypeptide(L)'
;MKPPASPSPKRAWSPLAVSAAVHLLVLLGGAVLSRQTTETEPAERRDGPVEDARRAEMIYLPPPEPEPSPPQDLRPRPLAPPIVSQTLPEPEPNAPPEATPSRGADADALPSNPPSAVKAAPMEEATIPVTMESEARRIFGRPRLATRAGAGPQATRPMQAWLPDNSERCTPRELAPVSSADSTQHGTVVGRIYRQDNGRPLAGAHLQMIGTPYVAFTDGTGEYRFRFDLTLVDNCRTQYVRVTAAGYESRLLVVVVGPSRSEDVRLRRR
;
A
#
# COMPACT_ATOMS: atom_id res chain seq x y z
N MET A 1 -58.65 -58.54 -26.61
CA MET A 1 -57.51 -57.77 -26.07
C MET A 1 -58.01 -56.98 -24.87
N LYS A 2 -57.43 -57.18 -23.68
CA LYS A 2 -57.89 -56.60 -22.42
C LYS A 2 -56.99 -55.38 -22.08
N PRO A 3 -57.56 -54.19 -21.81
CA PRO A 3 -56.74 -53.01 -21.54
C PRO A 3 -56.02 -53.12 -20.19
N PRO A 4 -54.78 -52.58 -20.06
CA PRO A 4 -54.05 -52.59 -18.80
C PRO A 4 -54.71 -51.65 -17.78
N ALA A 5 -54.72 -52.10 -16.53
CA ALA A 5 -55.30 -51.37 -15.41
C ALA A 5 -54.52 -50.07 -15.12
N SER A 6 -55.27 -48.98 -14.93
CA SER A 6 -54.77 -47.66 -14.59
C SER A 6 -54.07 -47.66 -13.21
N PRO A 7 -52.88 -47.05 -13.07
CA PRO A 7 -52.17 -46.98 -11.79
C PRO A 7 -52.94 -46.11 -10.79
N SER A 8 -53.06 -46.60 -9.56
CA SER A 8 -53.78 -45.93 -8.48
C SER A 8 -52.99 -44.72 -7.94
N PRO A 9 -53.61 -43.55 -7.76
CA PRO A 9 -52.93 -42.27 -7.46
C PRO A 9 -52.41 -42.14 -6.01
N LYS A 10 -52.39 -43.21 -5.21
CA LYS A 10 -52.19 -43.13 -3.75
C LYS A 10 -50.72 -43.21 -3.29
N ARG A 11 -49.73 -43.23 -4.19
CA ARG A 11 -48.30 -43.47 -3.82
C ARG A 11 -47.32 -42.33 -4.09
N ALA A 12 -47.74 -41.20 -4.64
CA ALA A 12 -46.81 -40.12 -5.05
C ALA A 12 -46.48 -39.09 -3.96
N TRP A 13 -47.15 -39.13 -2.80
CA TRP A 13 -47.06 -38.04 -1.79
C TRP A 13 -46.07 -38.33 -0.65
N SER A 14 -45.68 -39.58 -0.45
CA SER A 14 -44.71 -39.97 0.57
C SER A 14 -43.34 -39.30 0.44
N PRO A 15 -42.72 -39.12 -0.76
CA PRO A 15 -41.41 -38.49 -0.82
C PRO A 15 -41.44 -36.99 -0.50
N LEU A 16 -42.54 -36.29 -0.81
CA LEU A 16 -42.70 -34.87 -0.51
C LEU A 16 -42.85 -34.62 0.99
N ALA A 17 -43.60 -35.48 1.70
CA ALA A 17 -43.77 -35.36 3.15
C ALA A 17 -42.45 -35.56 3.91
N VAL A 18 -41.62 -36.52 3.47
CA VAL A 18 -40.31 -36.78 4.10
C VAL A 18 -39.34 -35.61 3.88
N SER A 19 -39.30 -35.03 2.68
CA SER A 19 -38.45 -33.88 2.40
C SER A 19 -38.80 -32.65 3.25
N ALA A 20 -40.10 -32.37 3.41
CA ALA A 20 -40.57 -31.26 4.24
C ALA A 20 -40.19 -31.44 5.72
N ALA A 21 -40.32 -32.66 6.26
CA ALA A 21 -39.97 -32.96 7.64
C ALA A 21 -38.46 -32.76 7.93
N VAL A 22 -37.59 -33.16 7.00
CA VAL A 22 -36.14 -32.98 7.13
C VAL A 22 -35.75 -31.50 7.14
N HIS A 23 -36.33 -30.68 6.26
CA HIS A 23 -36.01 -29.25 6.21
C HIS A 23 -36.46 -28.50 7.48
N LEU A 24 -37.60 -28.90 8.05
CA LEU A 24 -38.12 -28.31 9.28
C LEU A 24 -37.21 -28.64 10.49
N LEU A 25 -36.64 -29.84 10.54
CA LEU A 25 -35.65 -30.24 11.55
C LEU A 25 -34.34 -29.45 11.43
N VAL A 26 -33.84 -29.21 10.21
CA VAL A 26 -32.60 -28.43 10.00
C VAL A 26 -32.79 -26.96 10.42
N LEU A 27 -33.93 -26.35 10.08
CA LEU A 27 -34.24 -24.97 10.48
C LEU A 27 -34.40 -24.82 12.00
N LEU A 28 -35.06 -25.78 12.66
CA LEU A 28 -35.18 -25.78 14.12
C LEU A 28 -33.82 -26.01 14.81
N GLY A 29 -32.98 -26.91 14.28
CA GLY A 29 -31.62 -27.14 14.80
C GLY A 29 -30.73 -25.90 14.71
N GLY A 30 -30.76 -25.19 13.58
CA GLY A 30 -30.01 -23.94 13.39
C GLY A 30 -30.44 -22.83 14.36
N ALA A 31 -31.75 -22.71 14.63
CA ALA A 31 -32.26 -21.70 15.57
C ALA A 31 -31.86 -21.98 17.03
N VAL A 32 -31.75 -23.24 17.44
CA VAL A 32 -31.32 -23.61 18.80
C VAL A 32 -29.81 -23.38 18.99
N LEU A 33 -28.98 -23.75 18.00
CA LEU A 33 -27.54 -23.48 18.03
C LEU A 33 -27.22 -21.98 18.01
N SER A 34 -28.02 -21.18 17.31
CA SER A 34 -27.90 -19.71 17.32
C SER A 34 -28.23 -19.06 18.66
N ARG A 35 -29.02 -19.71 19.53
CA ARG A 35 -29.41 -19.15 20.83
C ARG A 35 -28.45 -19.50 21.97
N GLN A 36 -27.59 -20.51 21.80
CA GLN A 36 -26.65 -20.93 22.85
C GLN A 36 -25.36 -20.09 22.90
N THR A 37 -25.15 -19.15 21.97
CA THR A 37 -23.94 -18.32 21.92
C THR A 37 -24.02 -17.02 22.72
N THR A 38 -25.10 -16.78 23.47
CA THR A 38 -25.35 -15.49 24.15
C THR A 38 -25.25 -15.47 25.68
N GLU A 39 -24.87 -16.56 26.35
CA GLU A 39 -24.82 -16.55 27.82
C GLU A 39 -23.58 -17.25 28.38
N THR A 40 -22.44 -16.57 28.40
CA THR A 40 -21.54 -16.55 29.59
C THR A 40 -20.47 -15.47 29.42
N GLU A 41 -20.76 -14.24 29.84
CA GLU A 41 -19.72 -13.39 30.43
C GLU A 41 -20.29 -12.77 31.72
N PRO A 42 -19.61 -12.94 32.87
CA PRO A 42 -20.08 -12.40 34.13
C PRO A 42 -20.04 -10.88 34.10
N ALA A 43 -21.12 -10.28 34.60
CA ALA A 43 -21.31 -8.86 34.76
C ALA A 43 -20.27 -8.28 35.75
N GLU A 44 -19.08 -7.96 35.25
CA GLU A 44 -18.19 -7.01 35.90
C GLU A 44 -18.50 -5.61 35.37
N ARG A 45 -19.25 -4.90 36.21
CA ARG A 45 -19.54 -3.47 36.19
C ARG A 45 -18.32 -2.63 35.77
N ARG A 46 -18.28 -2.23 34.50
CA ARG A 46 -17.55 -1.04 34.05
C ARG A 46 -18.50 -0.15 33.25
N ASP A 47 -19.13 0.78 33.96
CA ASP A 47 -19.61 2.05 33.40
C ASP A 47 -18.40 2.84 32.90
N GLY A 48 -17.85 2.43 31.76
CA GLY A 48 -16.96 3.25 30.96
C GLY A 48 -17.77 3.90 29.84
N PRO A 49 -17.52 5.16 29.48
CA PRO A 49 -18.11 5.73 28.28
C PRO A 49 -17.78 4.81 27.11
N VAL A 50 -18.80 4.43 26.35
CA VAL A 50 -18.64 3.74 25.08
C VAL A 50 -17.96 4.74 24.13
N GLU A 51 -16.63 4.82 24.19
CA GLU A 51 -15.86 5.46 23.15
C GLU A 51 -16.13 4.69 21.87
N ASP A 52 -16.85 5.32 20.93
CA ASP A 52 -16.94 4.94 19.53
C ASP A 52 -15.52 4.87 18.96
N ALA A 53 -14.85 3.74 19.19
CA ALA A 53 -13.50 3.47 18.75
C ALA A 53 -13.51 3.31 17.22
N ARG A 54 -13.40 4.44 16.52
CA ARG A 54 -13.14 4.50 15.07
C ARG A 54 -11.89 3.67 14.79
N ARG A 55 -11.98 2.68 13.90
CA ARG A 55 -10.91 1.71 13.60
C ARG A 55 -10.36 1.97 12.18
N ALA A 56 -9.05 1.97 11.96
CA ALA A 56 -8.50 2.19 10.61
C ALA A 56 -8.01 0.93 9.87
N GLU A 57 -8.24 0.79 8.56
CA GLU A 57 -7.65 -0.27 7.71
C GLU A 57 -6.28 0.17 7.19
N MET A 58 -5.28 -0.72 7.18
CA MET A 58 -3.93 -0.40 6.69
C MET A 58 -3.53 -1.25 5.50
N ILE A 59 -2.95 -0.61 4.48
CA ILE A 59 -2.46 -1.29 3.27
C ILE A 59 -0.95 -1.26 3.22
N TYR A 60 -0.40 -2.43 2.94
CA TYR A 60 1.01 -2.64 2.69
C TYR A 60 1.39 -2.14 1.28
N LEU A 61 2.23 -1.09 1.23
CA LEU A 61 2.92 -0.70 0.01
C LEU A 61 4.28 -1.42 -0.03
N PRO A 62 4.56 -2.27 -1.04
CA PRO A 62 5.91 -2.77 -1.24
C PRO A 62 6.84 -1.57 -1.50
N PRO A 63 8.09 -1.63 -0.99
CA PRO A 63 9.06 -0.57 -1.26
C PRO A 63 9.18 -0.40 -2.78
N PRO A 64 9.23 0.85 -3.30
CA PRO A 64 9.43 1.08 -4.72
C PRO A 64 10.70 0.36 -5.17
N GLU A 65 10.65 -0.27 -6.35
CA GLU A 65 11.89 -0.77 -6.96
C GLU A 65 12.91 0.38 -7.01
N PRO A 66 14.18 0.10 -6.66
CA PRO A 66 15.22 1.12 -6.77
C PRO A 66 15.21 1.63 -8.20
N GLU A 67 14.99 2.94 -8.38
CA GLU A 67 15.03 3.54 -9.70
C GLU A 67 16.35 3.16 -10.37
N PRO A 68 16.32 2.71 -11.65
CA PRO A 68 17.54 2.46 -12.38
C PRO A 68 18.38 3.72 -12.32
N SER A 69 19.64 3.58 -11.91
CA SER A 69 20.56 4.70 -11.80
C SER A 69 20.47 5.51 -13.09
N PRO A 70 20.22 6.84 -13.02
CA PRO A 70 20.07 7.64 -14.22
C PRO A 70 21.29 7.39 -15.11
N PRO A 71 21.12 7.22 -16.43
CA PRO A 71 22.23 7.03 -17.33
C PRO A 71 23.24 8.14 -17.05
N GLN A 72 24.48 7.75 -16.72
CA GLN A 72 25.51 8.72 -16.42
C GLN A 72 25.63 9.64 -17.62
N ASP A 73 25.21 10.88 -17.44
CA ASP A 73 25.24 11.90 -18.47
C ASP A 73 26.74 12.12 -18.76
N LEU A 74 27.23 11.54 -19.86
CA LEU A 74 28.60 11.69 -20.36
C LEU A 74 28.82 13.12 -20.88
N ARG A 75 28.34 14.12 -20.16
CA ARG A 75 28.65 15.51 -20.47
C ARG A 75 30.14 15.70 -20.28
N PRO A 76 30.84 16.26 -21.28
CA PRO A 76 32.21 16.70 -21.12
C PRO A 76 32.30 17.55 -19.87
N ARG A 77 33.11 17.09 -18.91
CA ARG A 77 33.37 17.80 -17.66
C ARG A 77 33.84 19.22 -18.05
N PRO A 78 33.11 20.28 -17.70
CA PRO A 78 33.56 21.63 -17.97
C PRO A 78 34.95 21.79 -17.35
N LEU A 79 35.92 22.23 -18.17
CA LEU A 79 37.25 22.58 -17.69
C LEU A 79 37.08 23.53 -16.50
N ALA A 80 37.67 23.16 -15.37
CA ALA A 80 37.56 23.95 -14.15
C ALA A 80 38.01 25.40 -14.44
N PRO A 81 37.24 26.41 -13.99
CA PRO A 81 37.70 27.79 -14.08
C PRO A 81 39.02 27.95 -13.30
N PRO A 82 39.89 28.89 -13.71
CA PRO A 82 41.14 29.16 -13.01
C PRO A 82 40.84 29.45 -11.54
N ILE A 83 41.62 28.81 -10.66
CA ILE A 83 41.58 28.98 -9.22
C ILE A 83 41.90 30.45 -8.92
N VAL A 84 40.88 31.25 -8.65
CA VAL A 84 41.05 32.53 -7.99
C VAL A 84 41.33 32.20 -6.53
N SER A 85 42.56 32.44 -6.09
CA SER A 85 42.96 32.37 -4.69
C SER A 85 42.05 33.26 -3.86
N GLN A 86 41.07 32.65 -3.19
CA GLN A 86 40.34 33.34 -2.13
C GLN A 86 41.29 33.45 -0.95
N THR A 87 41.68 34.68 -0.63
CA THR A 87 42.40 35.03 0.58
C THR A 87 41.61 34.54 1.79
N LEU A 88 42.24 33.64 2.55
CA LEU A 88 41.70 33.06 3.77
C LEU A 88 41.40 34.19 4.79
N PRO A 89 40.17 34.33 5.30
CA PRO A 89 39.91 35.24 6.41
C PRO A 89 40.69 34.77 7.65
N GLU A 90 41.30 35.75 8.32
CA GLU A 90 42.13 35.59 9.51
C GLU A 90 41.34 34.88 10.64
N PRO A 91 41.91 33.85 11.29
CA PRO A 91 41.18 33.06 12.28
C PRO A 91 40.91 33.86 13.56
N GLU A 92 39.67 33.85 14.03
CA GLU A 92 39.31 34.43 15.32
C GLU A 92 39.99 33.66 16.48
N PRO A 93 40.50 34.34 17.54
CA PRO A 93 41.52 33.77 18.42
C PRO A 93 41.03 32.78 19.49
N ASN A 94 39.78 32.31 19.48
CA ASN A 94 39.19 31.62 20.65
C ASN A 94 38.32 30.39 20.33
N ALA A 95 38.60 29.65 19.26
CA ALA A 95 37.95 28.35 19.02
C ALA A 95 38.75 27.20 19.69
N PRO A 96 38.11 26.31 20.47
CA PRO A 96 38.75 25.12 21.03
C PRO A 96 39.20 24.14 19.92
N PRO A 97 40.27 23.35 20.16
CA PRO A 97 40.88 22.52 19.12
C PRO A 97 39.94 21.40 18.65
N GLU A 98 39.55 21.44 17.37
CA GLU A 98 38.80 20.37 16.72
C GLU A 98 39.70 19.16 16.43
N ALA A 99 39.20 17.98 16.79
CA ALA A 99 39.87 16.70 16.58
C ALA A 99 39.72 16.24 15.12
N THR A 100 40.86 16.05 14.45
CA THR A 100 40.97 15.44 13.11
C THR A 100 40.62 13.95 13.11
N PRO A 101 39.64 13.48 12.31
CA PRO A 101 39.49 12.07 11.99
C PRO A 101 40.43 11.66 10.87
N SER A 102 41.18 10.58 11.10
CA SER A 102 42.15 9.99 10.19
C SER A 102 41.48 9.36 8.96
N ARG A 103 41.97 9.72 7.77
CA ARG A 103 41.51 9.25 6.46
C ARG A 103 42.32 8.00 6.09
N GLY A 104 41.71 6.83 6.22
CA GLY A 104 42.23 5.58 5.68
C GLY A 104 42.01 5.53 4.16
N ALA A 105 43.09 5.28 3.45
CA ALA A 105 43.16 5.06 2.01
C ALA A 105 43.34 3.56 1.74
N ASP A 106 42.57 3.01 0.80
CA ASP A 106 42.82 1.77 0.03
C ASP A 106 41.85 1.87 -1.18
N ALA A 107 42.26 2.10 -2.43
CA ALA A 107 43.04 1.30 -3.37
C ALA A 107 42.27 0.08 -3.94
N ASP A 108 42.53 -0.20 -5.23
CA ASP A 108 42.05 -1.28 -6.11
C ASP A 108 40.69 -1.08 -6.83
N ALA A 109 40.47 -1.46 -8.09
CA ALA A 109 41.28 -1.71 -9.29
C ALA A 109 40.24 -1.94 -10.44
N LEU A 110 40.57 -1.52 -11.66
CA LEU A 110 39.81 -1.64 -12.93
C LEU A 110 39.62 -3.13 -13.38
N PRO A 111 38.70 -3.51 -14.32
CA PRO A 111 38.86 -3.22 -15.76
C PRO A 111 37.60 -2.88 -16.58
N SER A 112 37.86 -2.02 -17.57
CA SER A 112 37.05 -1.57 -18.69
C SER A 112 36.93 -2.62 -19.81
N ASN A 113 35.72 -2.81 -20.34
CA ASN A 113 35.43 -3.62 -21.54
C ASN A 113 35.41 -2.75 -22.82
N PRO A 114 35.90 -3.24 -23.97
CA PRO A 114 35.89 -2.53 -25.24
C PRO A 114 34.56 -2.63 -26.01
N PRO A 115 34.26 -1.67 -26.92
CA PRO A 115 33.06 -1.68 -27.75
C PRO A 115 33.20 -2.60 -28.97
N SER A 116 32.19 -3.44 -29.20
CA SER A 116 32.06 -4.24 -30.42
C SER A 116 31.69 -3.36 -31.62
N ALA A 117 32.60 -3.33 -32.60
CA ALA A 117 32.36 -2.82 -33.94
C ALA A 117 31.45 -3.78 -34.72
N VAL A 118 30.29 -3.30 -35.19
CA VAL A 118 29.47 -4.00 -36.17
C VAL A 118 29.72 -3.37 -37.54
N LYS A 119 30.22 -4.20 -38.46
CA LYS A 119 30.43 -3.93 -39.88
C LYS A 119 29.16 -3.40 -40.54
N ALA A 120 29.27 -2.25 -41.19
CA ALA A 120 28.33 -1.78 -42.19
C ALA A 120 28.52 -2.58 -43.49
N ALA A 121 27.42 -3.14 -44.02
CA ALA A 121 27.33 -3.62 -45.40
C ALA A 121 26.78 -2.48 -46.28
N PRO A 122 27.20 -2.37 -47.56
CA PRO A 122 26.64 -1.38 -48.47
C PRO A 122 25.27 -1.87 -48.96
N MET A 123 24.21 -1.17 -48.57
CA MET A 123 22.87 -1.37 -49.17
C MET A 123 22.75 -0.45 -50.39
N GLU A 124 22.48 -1.10 -51.51
CA GLU A 124 22.24 -0.55 -52.82
C GLU A 124 20.99 0.35 -52.80
N GLU A 125 21.20 1.60 -53.20
CA GLU A 125 20.21 2.68 -53.17
C GLU A 125 19.24 2.54 -54.35
N ALA A 126 18.14 1.83 -54.12
CA ALA A 126 16.99 1.87 -55.01
C ALA A 126 16.16 3.13 -54.71
N THR A 127 16.33 4.16 -55.53
CA THR A 127 15.48 5.36 -55.57
C THR A 127 14.06 4.97 -55.97
N ILE A 128 13.22 4.69 -54.96
CA ILE A 128 11.77 4.60 -55.14
C ILE A 128 11.21 6.03 -55.01
N PRO A 129 10.37 6.51 -55.95
CA PRO A 129 9.80 7.84 -55.85
C PRO A 129 9.00 7.98 -54.55
N VAL A 130 9.46 8.89 -53.68
CA VAL A 130 8.80 9.24 -52.43
C VAL A 130 7.55 10.03 -52.78
N THR A 131 6.41 9.33 -52.92
CA THR A 131 5.11 9.99 -52.89
C THR A 131 4.80 10.38 -51.45
N MET A 132 4.17 11.54 -51.21
CA MET A 132 3.94 12.06 -49.85
C MET A 132 3.19 11.08 -48.92
N GLU A 133 2.48 10.09 -49.46
CA GLU A 133 1.82 9.02 -48.71
C GLU A 133 2.78 8.00 -48.06
N SER A 134 4.00 7.87 -48.60
CA SER A 134 5.06 7.00 -48.05
C SER A 134 5.67 7.57 -46.76
N GLU A 135 5.95 8.88 -46.72
CA GLU A 135 6.46 9.54 -45.52
C GLU A 135 5.41 9.59 -44.41
N ALA A 136 4.14 9.86 -44.74
CA ALA A 136 3.08 9.84 -43.75
C ALA A 136 2.95 8.46 -43.07
N ARG A 137 3.10 7.35 -43.81
CA ARG A 137 3.10 6.00 -43.21
C ARG A 137 4.35 5.71 -42.37
N ARG A 138 5.48 6.33 -42.69
CA ARG A 138 6.73 6.19 -41.91
C ARG A 138 6.68 7.00 -40.61
N ILE A 139 6.09 8.19 -40.64
CA ILE A 139 5.99 9.10 -39.48
C ILE A 139 4.84 8.69 -38.55
N PHE A 140 3.69 8.32 -39.10
CA PHE A 140 2.47 8.03 -38.30
C PHE A 140 2.23 6.53 -38.04
N GLY A 141 3.08 5.66 -38.56
CA GLY A 141 2.99 4.21 -38.35
C GLY A 141 1.76 3.57 -39.01
N ARG A 142 1.75 2.23 -39.07
CA ARG A 142 0.59 1.48 -39.60
C ARG A 142 -0.62 1.72 -38.69
N PRO A 143 -1.83 1.95 -39.25
CA PRO A 143 -3.06 1.95 -38.48
C PRO A 143 -3.17 0.61 -37.76
N ARG A 144 -3.07 0.61 -36.43
CA ARG A 144 -3.30 -0.62 -35.66
C ARG A 144 -4.76 -1.00 -35.88
N LEU A 145 -4.96 -2.23 -36.39
CA LEU A 145 -6.27 -2.84 -36.57
C LEU A 145 -7.12 -2.59 -35.34
N ALA A 146 -8.32 -2.06 -35.57
CA ALA A 146 -9.24 -1.55 -34.58
C ALA A 146 -9.28 -2.42 -33.31
N THR A 147 -8.81 -1.86 -32.20
CA THR A 147 -9.18 -2.33 -30.88
C THR A 147 -10.70 -2.28 -30.78
N ARG A 148 -11.32 -3.44 -30.60
CA ARG A 148 -12.77 -3.64 -30.35
C ARG A 148 -13.32 -2.51 -29.47
N ALA A 149 -14.47 -1.93 -29.82
CA ALA A 149 -15.16 -0.94 -29.00
C ALA A 149 -15.34 -1.51 -27.57
N GLY A 150 -14.71 -0.85 -26.58
CA GLY A 150 -14.64 -1.30 -25.17
C GLY A 150 -13.27 -1.81 -24.71
N ALA A 151 -12.33 -2.06 -25.64
CA ALA A 151 -10.95 -2.45 -25.36
C ALA A 151 -9.98 -1.29 -25.64
N GLY A 152 -10.31 -0.09 -25.13
CA GLY A 152 -9.27 0.91 -24.95
C GLY A 152 -8.22 0.35 -23.99
N PRO A 153 -6.93 0.74 -24.08
CA PRO A 153 -6.01 0.48 -23.00
C PRO A 153 -6.68 1.04 -21.75
N GLN A 154 -7.11 0.15 -20.84
CA GLN A 154 -7.42 0.62 -19.50
C GLN A 154 -6.17 1.36 -19.09
N ALA A 155 -6.30 2.66 -18.85
CA ALA A 155 -5.22 3.41 -18.24
C ALA A 155 -5.02 2.72 -16.90
N THR A 156 -4.13 1.73 -16.86
CA THR A 156 -3.53 1.19 -15.66
C THR A 156 -2.77 2.37 -15.11
N ARG A 157 -3.48 3.31 -14.48
CA ARG A 157 -2.87 4.29 -13.61
C ARG A 157 -2.22 3.41 -12.56
N PRO A 158 -0.89 3.24 -12.57
CA PRO A 158 -0.25 2.22 -11.76
C PRO A 158 -0.55 2.44 -10.29
N MET A 159 -0.91 3.66 -9.90
CA MET A 159 -1.35 4.04 -8.56
C MET A 159 -2.75 3.56 -8.16
N GLN A 160 -3.69 3.32 -9.10
CA GLN A 160 -5.05 2.86 -8.77
C GLN A 160 -5.11 1.40 -8.32
N ALA A 161 -4.17 0.57 -8.74
CA ALA A 161 -4.06 -0.82 -8.29
C ALA A 161 -3.63 -0.95 -6.80
N TRP A 162 -3.16 0.14 -6.19
CA TRP A 162 -2.71 0.17 -4.79
C TRP A 162 -3.72 0.82 -3.85
N LEU A 163 -4.82 1.36 -4.38
CA LEU A 163 -5.92 1.74 -3.52
C LEU A 163 -6.59 0.46 -3.01
N PRO A 164 -6.87 0.35 -1.70
CA PRO A 164 -7.54 -0.82 -1.16
C PRO A 164 -8.86 -1.02 -1.90
N ASP A 165 -9.23 -2.27 -2.17
CA ASP A 165 -10.55 -2.65 -2.71
C ASP A 165 -11.71 -2.08 -1.86
N ASN A 166 -11.44 -1.70 -0.61
CA ASN A 166 -12.37 -1.08 0.32
C ASN A 166 -12.31 0.47 0.38
N SER A 167 -11.42 1.13 -0.36
CA SER A 167 -11.37 2.61 -0.40
C SER A 167 -12.68 3.22 -0.92
N GLU A 168 -13.35 2.52 -1.83
CA GLU A 168 -14.66 2.93 -2.34
C GLU A 168 -15.80 2.83 -1.30
N ARG A 169 -15.58 2.11 -0.18
CA ARG A 169 -16.56 2.01 0.92
C ARG A 169 -16.45 3.11 1.95
N CYS A 170 -15.43 3.97 1.85
CA CYS A 170 -15.39 5.15 2.69
C CYS A 170 -16.35 6.18 2.11
N THR A 171 -17.60 6.15 2.58
CA THR A 171 -18.58 7.20 2.31
C THR A 171 -18.27 8.35 3.25
N PRO A 172 -17.91 9.55 2.73
CA PRO A 172 -17.70 10.72 3.58
C PRO A 172 -18.94 10.92 4.44
N ARG A 173 -18.80 10.75 5.76
CA ARG A 173 -19.90 11.02 6.67
C ARG A 173 -20.01 12.53 6.77
N GLU A 174 -21.17 13.06 6.39
CA GLU A 174 -21.47 14.47 6.63
C GLU A 174 -21.47 14.69 8.14
N LEU A 175 -20.42 15.34 8.66
CA LEU A 175 -20.31 15.65 10.08
C LEU A 175 -21.31 16.77 10.35
N ALA A 176 -22.17 16.57 11.35
CA ALA A 176 -22.97 17.66 11.89
C ALA A 176 -22.04 18.81 12.30
N PRO A 177 -22.45 20.08 12.15
CA PRO A 177 -21.64 21.23 12.54
C PRO A 177 -21.22 21.06 14.01
N VAL A 178 -19.90 20.91 14.23
CA VAL A 178 -19.33 20.70 15.55
C VAL A 178 -19.43 22.00 16.33
N SER A 179 -20.02 21.96 17.52
CA SER A 179 -20.07 23.13 18.40
C SER A 179 -18.69 23.38 18.97
N SER A 180 -18.28 24.64 19.11
CA SER A 180 -17.00 25.01 19.74
C SER A 180 -16.90 24.58 21.22
N ALA A 181 -18.01 24.14 21.81
CA ALA A 181 -18.08 23.58 23.15
C ALA A 181 -17.81 22.07 23.22
N ASP A 182 -17.77 21.38 22.07
CA ASP A 182 -17.53 19.94 22.04
C ASP A 182 -16.05 19.62 22.25
N SER A 183 -15.77 18.57 23.02
CA SER A 183 -14.40 18.11 23.23
C SER A 183 -13.79 17.61 21.92
N THR A 184 -12.49 17.88 21.74
CA THR A 184 -11.73 17.41 20.58
C THR A 184 -11.88 15.90 20.44
N GLN A 185 -12.48 15.47 19.33
CA GLN A 185 -12.65 14.05 19.05
C GLN A 185 -11.32 13.48 18.55
N HIS A 186 -10.81 12.47 19.24
CA HIS A 186 -9.58 11.78 18.86
C HIS A 186 -9.88 10.44 18.19
N GLY A 187 -9.18 10.17 17.10
CA GLY A 187 -9.12 8.87 16.44
C GLY A 187 -8.00 8.05 17.07
N THR A 188 -8.19 6.74 17.16
CA THR A 188 -7.14 5.83 17.64
C THR A 188 -6.97 4.68 16.66
N VAL A 189 -5.75 4.53 16.12
CA VAL A 189 -5.36 3.37 15.32
C VAL A 189 -4.57 2.42 16.22
N VAL A 190 -4.94 1.14 16.23
CA VAL A 190 -4.27 0.10 17.01
C VAL A 190 -3.85 -1.03 16.09
N GLY A 191 -2.60 -1.45 16.18
CA GLY A 191 -2.09 -2.58 15.42
C GLY A 191 -0.82 -3.14 16.04
N ARG A 192 -0.25 -4.16 15.40
CA ARG A 192 1.02 -4.76 15.83
C ARG A 192 2.06 -4.73 14.73
N ILE A 193 3.31 -4.60 15.15
CA ILE A 193 4.47 -4.65 14.26
C ILE A 193 5.26 -5.92 14.57
N TYR A 194 5.54 -6.69 13.53
CA TYR A 194 6.31 -7.93 13.59
C TYR A 194 7.58 -7.82 12.77
N ARG A 195 8.55 -8.60 13.20
CA ARG A 195 9.79 -8.88 12.48
C ARG A 195 9.49 -9.81 11.31
N GLN A 196 9.86 -9.44 10.09
CA GLN A 196 9.63 -10.29 8.92
C GLN A 196 10.48 -11.57 8.94
N ASP A 197 11.64 -11.55 9.60
CA ASP A 197 12.58 -12.66 9.68
C ASP A 197 12.08 -13.84 10.54
N ASN A 198 11.43 -13.56 11.67
CA ASN A 198 11.05 -14.59 12.63
C ASN A 198 9.60 -14.50 13.12
N GLY A 199 8.81 -13.54 12.63
CA GLY A 199 7.42 -13.33 13.01
C GLY A 199 7.22 -12.89 14.46
N ARG A 200 8.27 -12.55 15.20
CA ARG A 200 8.15 -12.06 16.59
C ARG A 200 7.73 -10.59 16.60
N PRO A 201 7.03 -10.14 17.65
CA PRO A 201 6.70 -8.74 17.80
C PRO A 201 7.95 -7.87 17.90
N LEU A 202 7.84 -6.64 17.39
CA LEU A 202 8.91 -5.65 17.36
C LEU A 202 8.58 -4.46 18.26
N ALA A 203 9.22 -4.43 19.43
CA ALA A 203 9.13 -3.32 20.38
C ALA A 203 9.99 -2.11 19.97
N GLY A 204 9.59 -0.92 20.40
CA GLY A 204 10.34 0.33 20.18
C GLY A 204 10.39 0.82 18.73
N ALA A 205 9.53 0.31 17.85
CA ALA A 205 9.35 0.86 16.52
C ALA A 205 8.68 2.24 16.62
N HIS A 206 9.23 3.23 15.93
CA HIS A 206 8.72 4.60 15.86
C HIS A 206 7.78 4.75 14.66
N LEU A 207 6.57 5.23 14.92
CA LEU A 207 5.54 5.52 13.94
C LEU A 207 5.35 7.04 13.86
N GLN A 208 5.36 7.59 12.65
CA GLN A 208 5.13 9.02 12.42
C GLN A 208 4.13 9.21 11.27
N MET A 209 3.05 9.95 11.53
CA MET A 209 2.10 10.33 10.49
C MET A 209 2.66 11.53 9.71
N ILE A 210 2.92 11.32 8.41
CA ILE A 210 3.59 12.30 7.56
C ILE A 210 2.74 13.57 7.44
N GLY A 211 3.39 14.73 7.59
CA GLY A 211 2.73 16.03 7.56
C GLY A 211 2.05 16.44 8.87
N THR A 212 2.20 15.64 9.93
CA THR A 212 1.63 15.95 11.26
C THR A 212 2.70 15.77 12.35
N PRO A 213 2.52 16.37 13.54
CA PRO A 213 3.40 16.14 14.69
C PRO A 213 3.06 14.83 15.44
N TYR A 214 2.11 14.02 14.95
CA TYR A 214 1.69 12.81 15.65
C TYR A 214 2.72 11.70 15.50
N VAL A 215 3.17 11.20 16.64
CA VAL A 215 4.13 10.11 16.76
C VAL A 215 3.63 9.08 17.78
N ALA A 216 4.00 7.83 17.58
CA ALA A 216 3.79 6.76 18.56
C ALA A 216 4.94 5.76 18.54
N PHE A 217 5.00 4.92 19.56
CA PHE A 217 5.97 3.85 19.68
C PHE A 217 5.26 2.52 19.93
N THR A 218 5.84 1.41 19.46
CA THR A 218 5.37 0.09 19.85
C THR A 218 5.86 -0.30 21.24
N ASP A 219 5.01 -0.99 21.98
CA ASP A 219 5.30 -1.54 23.30
C ASP A 219 6.10 -2.86 23.24
N GLY A 220 6.31 -3.49 24.40
CA GLY A 220 7.04 -4.76 24.51
C GLY A 220 6.39 -5.94 23.75
N THR A 221 5.09 -5.84 23.45
CA THR A 221 4.34 -6.83 22.67
C THR A 221 4.28 -6.48 21.18
N GLY A 222 4.95 -5.40 20.76
CA GLY A 222 4.92 -4.88 19.40
C GLY A 222 3.60 -4.18 19.05
N GLU A 223 2.72 -3.95 20.02
CA GLU A 223 1.45 -3.23 19.83
C GLU A 223 1.70 -1.73 19.86
N TYR A 224 1.07 -0.98 18.97
CA TYR A 224 1.06 0.47 18.99
C TYR A 224 -0.36 1.00 19.12
N ARG A 225 -0.48 2.16 19.78
CA ARG A 225 -1.71 2.95 19.84
C ARG A 225 -1.42 4.35 19.34
N PHE A 226 -1.90 4.67 18.15
CA PHE A 226 -1.65 5.93 17.48
C PHE A 226 -2.89 6.82 17.61
N ARG A 227 -2.80 7.88 18.43
CA ARG A 227 -3.90 8.83 18.68
C ARG A 227 -3.67 10.11 17.89
N PHE A 228 -4.71 10.60 17.23
CA PHE A 228 -4.68 11.83 16.43
C PHE A 228 -6.01 12.56 16.50
N ASP A 229 -6.01 13.85 16.23
CA ASP A 229 -7.22 14.66 16.17
C ASP A 229 -7.98 14.38 14.86
N LEU A 230 -9.27 14.04 14.98
CA LEU A 230 -10.12 13.74 13.82
C LEU A 230 -10.47 14.99 13.02
N THR A 231 -10.37 16.18 13.61
CA THR A 231 -10.61 17.45 12.90
C THR A 231 -9.51 17.74 11.86
N LEU A 232 -8.32 17.15 12.03
CA LEU A 232 -7.20 17.30 11.10
C LEU A 232 -7.17 16.22 10.00
N VAL A 233 -7.97 15.16 10.17
CA VAL A 233 -8.00 14.02 9.24
C VAL A 233 -9.42 13.88 8.71
N ASP A 234 -9.69 14.62 7.62
CA ASP A 234 -10.99 14.67 6.96
C ASP A 234 -11.57 13.26 6.69
N ASN A 235 -12.90 13.15 6.76
CA ASN A 235 -13.63 11.90 6.53
C ASN A 235 -13.18 11.23 5.22
N CYS A 236 -12.60 10.03 5.33
CA CYS A 236 -12.09 9.23 4.21
C CYS A 236 -10.76 9.67 3.61
N ARG A 237 -10.01 10.53 4.29
CA ARG A 237 -8.65 10.85 3.88
C ARG A 237 -7.70 9.70 4.19
N THR A 238 -6.99 9.24 3.16
CA THR A 238 -5.83 8.37 3.32
C THR A 238 -4.69 9.16 3.95
N GLN A 239 -4.12 8.62 5.03
CA GLN A 239 -2.95 9.19 5.67
C GLN A 239 -1.76 8.24 5.55
N TYR A 240 -0.58 8.81 5.40
CA TYR A 240 0.65 8.03 5.30
C TYR A 240 1.38 8.00 6.63
N VAL A 241 1.65 6.80 7.16
CA VAL A 241 2.42 6.61 8.39
C VAL A 241 3.74 5.96 8.05
N ARG A 242 4.85 6.63 8.36
CA ARG A 242 6.19 6.08 8.24
C ARG A 242 6.53 5.31 9.52
N VAL A 243 6.95 4.07 9.35
CA VAL A 243 7.41 3.19 10.43
C VAL A 243 8.91 2.98 10.30
N THR A 244 9.61 3.21 11.40
CA THR A 244 11.06 3.12 11.51
C THR A 244 11.46 2.34 12.76
N ALA A 245 12.42 1.43 12.64
CA ALA A 245 13.01 0.73 13.78
C ALA A 245 14.50 0.51 13.54
N ALA A 246 15.30 0.53 14.62
CA ALA A 246 16.75 0.35 14.53
C ALA A 246 17.09 -1.04 13.95
N GLY A 247 17.91 -1.09 12.91
CA GLY A 247 18.28 -2.33 12.20
C GLY A 247 17.23 -2.86 11.22
N TYR A 248 16.11 -2.14 11.02
CA TYR A 248 15.05 -2.52 10.09
C TYR A 248 14.87 -1.46 8.99
N GLU A 249 14.37 -1.89 7.84
CA GLU A 249 13.99 -1.00 6.74
C GLU A 249 12.77 -0.18 7.13
N SER A 250 12.81 1.12 6.79
CA SER A 250 11.65 1.98 6.99
C SER A 250 10.55 1.58 6.00
N ARG A 251 9.31 1.51 6.47
CA ARG A 251 8.14 1.24 5.60
C ARG A 251 7.14 2.38 5.69
N LEU A 252 6.45 2.64 4.57
CA LEU A 252 5.34 3.57 4.51
C LEU A 252 4.04 2.77 4.53
N LEU A 253 3.13 3.15 5.41
CA LEU A 253 1.84 2.52 5.60
C LEU A 253 0.75 3.50 5.20
N VAL A 254 -0.29 3.01 4.53
CA VAL A 254 -1.48 3.81 4.22
C VAL A 254 -2.54 3.49 5.27
N VAL A 255 -2.92 4.47 6.07
CA VAL A 255 -3.98 4.38 7.06
C VAL A 255 -5.24 5.01 6.48
N VAL A 256 -6.32 4.22 6.40
CA VAL A 256 -7.66 4.72 6.06
C VAL A 256 -8.44 4.87 7.36
N VAL A 257 -8.75 6.10 7.75
CA VAL A 257 -9.51 6.37 8.98
C VAL A 257 -10.97 5.97 8.77
N GLY A 258 -11.42 4.91 9.45
CA GLY A 258 -12.76 4.33 9.29
C GLY A 258 -13.25 3.60 10.55
N PRO A 259 -14.05 2.53 10.41
CA PRO A 259 -14.44 1.61 11.49
C PRO A 259 -13.79 0.21 11.44
N SER A 260 -12.74 -0.04 10.62
CA SER A 260 -12.06 -1.35 10.43
C SER A 260 -10.73 -1.52 11.20
N ARG A 261 -10.35 -2.71 11.71
CA ARG A 261 -9.05 -2.86 12.41
C ARG A 261 -7.86 -2.70 11.47
N SER A 262 -6.75 -2.19 12.00
CA SER A 262 -5.49 -2.00 11.27
C SER A 262 -4.80 -3.34 11.07
N GLU A 263 -4.26 -3.56 9.88
CA GLU A 263 -3.49 -4.77 9.59
C GLU A 263 -2.16 -4.78 10.33
N ASP A 264 -1.70 -6.00 10.61
CA ASP A 264 -0.42 -6.26 11.23
C ASP A 264 0.73 -5.98 10.25
N VAL A 265 1.70 -5.18 10.68
CA VAL A 265 2.80 -4.73 9.84
C VAL A 265 4.00 -5.64 10.03
N ARG A 266 4.64 -6.04 8.95
CA ARG A 266 5.93 -6.73 9.00
C ARG A 266 7.05 -5.77 8.62
N LEU A 267 8.18 -5.77 9.31
CA LEU A 267 9.38 -5.01 8.92
C LEU A 267 10.52 -5.95 8.53
N ARG A 268 11.17 -5.65 7.40
CA ARG A 268 12.36 -6.38 6.92
C ARG A 268 13.61 -5.84 7.60
N ARG A 269 14.53 -6.73 7.99
CA ARG A 269 15.86 -6.34 8.50
C ARG A 269 16.70 -5.77 7.37
N ARG A 270 17.50 -4.72 7.65
CA ARG A 270 18.48 -4.17 6.69
C ARG A 270 19.66 -5.11 6.50
#